data_AF-B1UZL6-F1
#
_entry.id   AF-B1UZL6-F1
#
_cell.length_a   1.000
_cell.length_b   1.000
_cell.length_c   1.000
_cell.angle_alpha   90.00
_cell.angle_beta   90.00
_cell.angle_gamma   90.00
#
_symmetry.space_group_name_H-M   'P 1'
#
loop_
_entity.id
_entity.type
_entity.pdbx_description
1 polymer ?
#
loop_
_entity_poly.entity_id
_entity_poly.type
_entity_poly.pdbx_seq_one_letter_code
_entity_poly.pdbx_strand_id
1 'polypeptide(L)'
;MDTVGRGGSLEGFSGKSLESIKEKLLEGLKNQCNFIRENSLDELKSFNKSIEKANENEISEIDNSPIKNKIEGCRREGEVLDELKDLYPEEEGYKIEQEVYLRDENGKVVKDPETGEARRIDFIITKDGKVVKSIEVTSKTASKEVQTAKENRIRESGGNYIKDSNGNLVEIPKNIKTEIWRRE
;
A
#
# COMPACT_ATOMS: atom_id res chain seq x y z
N MET A 1 -15.83 -5.27 -46.71
CA MET A 1 -15.51 -6.49 -47.48
C MET A 1 -14.00 -6.56 -47.48
N ASP A 2 -13.30 -7.40 -46.72
CA ASP A 2 -13.69 -8.68 -46.13
C ASP A 2 -12.96 -8.94 -44.82
N THR A 3 -13.70 -9.55 -43.89
CA THR A 3 -13.22 -10.21 -42.68
C THR A 3 -12.63 -11.57 -43.04
N VAL A 4 -11.38 -11.85 -42.69
CA VAL A 4 -10.85 -13.22 -42.67
C VAL A 4 -10.54 -13.59 -41.22
N GLY A 5 -11.42 -14.43 -40.68
CA GLY A 5 -11.34 -14.96 -39.33
C GLY A 5 -10.17 -15.91 -39.15
N ARG A 6 -9.46 -15.75 -38.03
CA ARG A 6 -8.58 -16.80 -37.49
C ARG A 6 -9.48 -17.85 -36.83
N GLY A 7 -9.82 -18.88 -37.60
CA GLY A 7 -10.35 -20.13 -37.05
C GLY A 7 -9.25 -20.85 -36.29
N GLY A 8 -9.19 -20.65 -34.97
CA GLY A 8 -8.44 -21.53 -34.07
C GLY A 8 -9.17 -22.87 -33.99
N SER A 9 -8.63 -23.89 -34.65
CA SER A 9 -9.13 -25.26 -34.56
C SER A 9 -9.04 -25.75 -33.10
N LEU A 10 -10.19 -26.01 -32.49
CA LEU A 10 -10.33 -26.70 -31.21
C LEU A 10 -10.20 -28.22 -31.44
N GLU A 11 -9.05 -28.67 -31.93
CA GLU A 11 -8.74 -30.11 -31.99
C GLU A 11 -7.59 -30.41 -31.03
N GLY A 12 -7.94 -30.75 -29.79
CA GLY A 12 -6.94 -31.05 -28.78
C GLY A 12 -7.44 -31.44 -27.40
N PHE A 13 -8.62 -32.05 -27.25
CA PHE A 13 -8.98 -32.75 -26.01
C PHE A 13 -9.34 -34.20 -26.32
N SER A 14 -8.40 -35.11 -26.10
CA SER A 14 -8.62 -36.55 -26.29
C SER A 14 -9.68 -37.05 -25.30
N GLY A 15 -10.63 -37.88 -25.76
CA GLY A 15 -11.76 -38.37 -24.96
C GLY A 15 -11.37 -39.11 -23.67
N LYS A 16 -10.10 -39.52 -23.50
CA LYS A 16 -9.57 -40.09 -22.26
C LYS A 16 -9.49 -39.07 -21.11
N SER A 17 -9.37 -37.77 -21.42
CA SER A 17 -9.30 -36.70 -20.43
C SER A 17 -10.67 -36.41 -19.80
N LEU A 18 -11.74 -36.43 -20.60
CA LEU A 18 -13.10 -36.15 -20.12
C LEU A 18 -13.65 -37.25 -19.22
N GLU A 19 -13.38 -38.51 -19.56
CA GLU A 19 -13.86 -39.64 -18.75
C GLU A 19 -13.15 -39.68 -17.38
N SER A 20 -11.85 -39.39 -17.35
CA SER A 20 -11.11 -39.22 -16.09
C SER A 20 -11.64 -38.07 -15.23
N ILE A 21 -12.06 -36.96 -15.86
CA ILE A 21 -12.70 -35.84 -15.14
C ILE A 21 -14.05 -36.26 -14.55
N LYS A 22 -14.87 -36.99 -15.30
CA LYS A 22 -16.17 -37.51 -14.82
C LYS A 22 -16.00 -38.48 -13.66
N GLU A 23 -15.06 -39.40 -13.74
CA GLU A 23 -14.77 -40.37 -12.67
C GLU A 23 -14.37 -39.66 -11.38
N LYS A 24 -13.48 -38.66 -11.46
CA LYS A 24 -13.08 -37.86 -10.30
C LYS A 24 -14.24 -37.06 -9.71
N LEU A 25 -15.10 -36.50 -10.56
CA LEU A 25 -16.29 -35.76 -10.12
C LEU A 25 -17.28 -36.69 -9.41
N LEU A 26 -17.53 -37.87 -9.99
CA LEU A 26 -18.43 -38.87 -9.43
C LEU A 26 -17.93 -39.38 -8.08
N GLU A 27 -16.62 -39.62 -7.97
CA GLU A 27 -15.99 -40.04 -6.72
C GLU A 27 -16.08 -38.95 -5.65
N GLY A 28 -15.83 -37.68 -6.02
CA GLY A 28 -16.03 -36.55 -5.11
C GLY A 28 -17.45 -36.45 -4.58
N LEU A 29 -18.46 -36.62 -5.45
CA LEU A 29 -19.87 -36.59 -5.07
C LEU A 29 -20.25 -37.76 -4.15
N LYS A 30 -19.78 -38.97 -4.43
CA LYS A 30 -20.00 -40.14 -3.55
C LYS A 30 -19.45 -39.90 -2.16
N ASN A 31 -18.23 -39.36 -2.08
CA ASN A 31 -17.58 -39.05 -0.81
C ASN A 31 -18.34 -37.98 -0.02
N GLN A 32 -18.84 -36.93 -0.67
CA GLN A 32 -19.70 -35.93 -0.03
C GLN A 32 -21.01 -36.53 0.49
N CYS A 33 -21.67 -37.38 -0.30
CA CYS A 33 -22.90 -38.04 0.14
C CYS A 33 -22.66 -38.98 1.33
N ASN A 34 -21.54 -39.71 1.36
CA ASN A 34 -21.20 -40.59 2.47
C ASN A 34 -20.92 -39.79 3.74
N PHE A 35 -20.16 -38.69 3.63
CA PHE A 35 -19.92 -37.78 4.74
C PHE A 35 -21.22 -37.24 5.35
N ILE A 36 -22.18 -36.83 4.52
CA ILE A 36 -23.49 -36.34 4.99
C ILE A 36 -24.31 -37.47 5.65
N ARG A 37 -24.23 -38.70 5.14
CA ARG A 37 -24.96 -39.85 5.71
C ARG A 37 -24.39 -40.34 7.03
N GLU A 38 -23.08 -40.27 7.19
CA GLU A 38 -22.36 -40.81 8.35
C GLU A 38 -22.34 -39.85 9.54
N ASN A 39 -22.67 -38.57 9.32
CA ASN A 39 -22.67 -37.55 10.38
C ASN A 39 -24.10 -37.10 10.70
N SER A 40 -24.36 -36.88 11.99
CA SER A 40 -25.61 -36.28 12.45
C SER A 40 -25.72 -34.81 12.01
N LEU A 41 -26.95 -34.28 11.99
CA LEU A 41 -27.20 -32.88 11.66
C LEU A 41 -26.47 -31.91 12.58
N ASP A 42 -26.30 -32.26 13.86
CA ASP A 42 -25.61 -31.40 14.83
C ASP A 42 -24.09 -31.42 14.64
N GLU A 43 -23.51 -32.56 14.25
CA GLU A 43 -22.10 -32.66 13.86
C GLU A 43 -21.80 -31.86 12.59
N LEU A 44 -22.66 -31.93 11.57
CA LEU A 44 -22.53 -31.15 10.35
C LEU A 44 -22.62 -29.64 10.61
N LYS A 45 -23.53 -29.20 11.50
CA LYS A 45 -23.63 -27.79 11.91
C LYS A 45 -22.37 -27.33 12.66
N SER A 46 -21.85 -28.15 13.56
CA SER A 46 -20.63 -27.85 14.30
C SER A 46 -19.41 -27.74 13.37
N PHE A 47 -19.33 -28.64 12.38
CA PHE A 47 -18.29 -28.62 11.36
C PHE A 47 -18.38 -27.36 10.49
N ASN A 48 -19.56 -27.00 9.99
CA ASN A 48 -19.76 -25.77 9.22
C ASN A 48 -19.38 -24.52 10.02
N LYS A 49 -19.79 -24.43 11.29
CA LYS A 49 -19.39 -23.31 12.17
C LYS A 49 -17.87 -23.22 12.36
N SER A 50 -17.20 -24.36 12.40
CA SER A 50 -15.73 -24.41 12.50
C SER A 50 -15.05 -23.95 11.20
N ILE A 51 -15.62 -24.32 10.04
CA ILE A 51 -15.17 -23.85 8.72
C ILE A 51 -15.37 -22.33 8.59
N GLU A 52 -16.55 -21.82 8.96
CA GLU A 52 -16.84 -20.37 8.94
C GLU A 52 -15.81 -19.60 9.77
N LYS A 53 -15.54 -20.08 10.99
CA LYS A 53 -14.53 -19.47 11.86
C LYS A 53 -13.11 -19.56 11.29
N ALA A 54 -12.75 -20.65 10.63
CA ALA A 54 -11.45 -20.79 9.98
C ALA A 54 -11.30 -19.80 8.82
N ASN A 55 -12.33 -19.64 8.00
CA ASN A 55 -12.36 -18.69 6.90
C ASN A 55 -12.30 -17.23 7.39
N GLU A 56 -13.04 -16.89 8.46
CA GLU A 56 -12.96 -15.56 9.08
C GLU A 56 -11.54 -15.23 9.57
N ASN A 57 -10.87 -16.20 10.19
CA ASN A 57 -9.48 -16.03 10.62
C ASN A 57 -8.55 -15.80 9.42
N GLU A 58 -8.66 -16.60 8.37
CA GLU A 58 -7.83 -16.47 7.16
C GLU A 58 -8.05 -15.13 6.44
N ILE A 59 -9.30 -14.66 6.34
CA ILE A 59 -9.65 -13.33 5.81
C ILE A 59 -9.04 -12.22 6.68
N SER A 60 -9.14 -12.34 8.01
CA SER A 60 -8.56 -11.34 8.93
C SER A 60 -7.03 -11.30 8.88
N GLU A 61 -6.37 -12.43 8.61
CA GLU A 61 -4.92 -12.48 8.39
C GLU A 61 -4.53 -11.82 7.06
N ILE A 62 -5.30 -12.04 5.99
CA ILE A 62 -5.12 -11.35 4.70
C ILE A 62 -5.34 -9.84 4.86
N ASP A 63 -6.37 -9.45 5.61
CA ASP A 63 -6.69 -8.05 5.87
C ASP A 63 -5.62 -7.32 6.69
N ASN A 64 -4.94 -8.04 7.59
CA ASN A 64 -3.81 -7.50 8.35
C ASN A 64 -2.45 -7.77 7.68
N SER A 65 -2.45 -8.29 6.45
CA SER A 65 -1.20 -8.63 5.77
C SER A 65 -0.38 -7.36 5.48
N PRO A 66 0.97 -7.44 5.56
CA PRO A 66 1.86 -6.35 5.16
C PRO A 66 1.61 -5.86 3.72
N ILE A 67 1.14 -6.75 2.84
CA ILE A 67 0.83 -6.46 1.45
C ILE A 67 -0.37 -5.51 1.36
N LYS A 68 -1.48 -5.80 2.05
CA LYS A 68 -2.67 -4.93 2.05
C LYS A 68 -2.33 -3.56 2.65
N ASN A 69 -1.59 -3.52 3.75
CA ASN A 69 -1.12 -2.27 4.36
C ASN A 69 -0.29 -1.41 3.40
N LYS A 70 0.56 -2.05 2.58
CA LYS A 70 1.34 -1.34 1.55
C LYS A 70 0.47 -0.83 0.42
N ILE A 71 -0.49 -1.63 -0.06
CA ILE A 71 -1.45 -1.23 -1.11
C ILE A 71 -2.27 -0.03 -0.66
N GLU A 72 -2.85 -0.09 0.54
CA GLU A 72 -3.63 1.04 1.10
C GLU A 72 -2.76 2.27 1.37
N GLY A 73 -1.50 2.07 1.77
CA GLY A 73 -0.50 3.14 1.84
C GLY A 73 -0.35 3.88 0.53
N CYS A 74 -0.05 3.14 -0.53
CA CYS A 74 0.14 3.71 -1.86
C CYS A 74 -1.16 4.36 -2.40
N ARG A 75 -2.33 3.78 -2.12
CA ARG A 75 -3.61 4.38 -2.52
C ARG A 75 -3.80 5.76 -1.87
N ARG A 76 -3.61 5.86 -0.54
CA ARG A 76 -3.75 7.12 0.20
C ARG A 76 -2.77 8.19 -0.27
N GLU A 77 -1.52 7.81 -0.53
CA GLU A 77 -0.51 8.72 -1.08
C GLU A 77 -0.90 9.22 -2.47
N GLY A 78 -1.42 8.35 -3.33
CA GLY A 78 -1.92 8.72 -4.66
C GLY A 78 -3.08 9.71 -4.60
N GLU A 79 -4.08 9.46 -3.75
CA GLU A 79 -5.23 10.35 -3.56
C GLU A 79 -4.80 11.72 -3.04
N VAL A 80 -3.88 11.76 -2.08
CA VAL A 80 -3.34 13.02 -1.56
C VAL A 80 -2.52 13.74 -2.62
N LEU A 81 -1.74 13.04 -3.44
CA LEU A 81 -0.99 13.65 -4.52
C LEU A 81 -1.93 14.35 -5.52
N ASP A 82 -3.04 13.73 -5.88
CA ASP A 82 -4.01 14.35 -6.80
C ASP A 82 -4.67 15.58 -6.16
N GLU A 83 -5.07 15.50 -4.88
CA GLU A 83 -5.55 16.67 -4.13
C GLU A 83 -4.51 17.80 -4.06
N LEU A 84 -3.23 17.47 -3.86
CA LEU A 84 -2.16 18.45 -3.79
C LEU A 84 -1.90 19.13 -5.13
N LYS A 85 -2.08 18.46 -6.27
CA LYS A 85 -1.98 19.08 -7.60
C LYS A 85 -3.05 20.16 -7.79
N ASP A 86 -4.25 19.91 -7.28
CA ASP A 86 -5.35 20.89 -7.36
C ASP A 86 -5.11 22.08 -6.41
N LEU A 87 -4.59 21.83 -5.20
CA LEU A 87 -4.31 22.88 -4.21
C LEU A 87 -3.05 23.70 -4.50
N TYR A 88 -2.07 23.09 -5.18
CA TYR A 88 -0.75 23.65 -5.47
C TYR A 88 -0.39 23.44 -6.94
N PRO A 89 -1.12 24.09 -7.87
CA PRO A 89 -0.94 23.90 -9.31
C PRO A 89 0.45 24.33 -9.81
N GLU A 90 1.02 23.55 -10.72
CA GLU A 90 2.36 23.81 -11.28
C GLU A 90 2.40 25.12 -12.08
N GLU A 91 1.31 25.47 -12.77
CA GLU A 91 1.14 26.71 -13.52
C GLU A 91 1.21 27.97 -12.64
N GLU A 92 0.96 27.85 -11.33
CA GLU A 92 1.14 28.93 -10.36
C GLU A 92 2.55 28.96 -9.73
N GLY A 93 3.47 28.11 -10.23
CA GLY A 93 4.86 28.03 -9.80
C GLY A 93 5.11 27.10 -8.62
N TYR A 94 4.14 26.28 -8.24
CA TYR A 94 4.33 25.26 -7.20
C TYR A 94 5.00 24.00 -7.76
N LYS A 95 5.71 23.29 -6.89
CA LYS A 95 6.22 21.95 -7.16
C LYS A 95 5.97 21.03 -5.98
N ILE A 96 5.66 19.78 -6.30
CA ILE A 96 5.40 18.72 -5.33
C ILE A 96 6.56 17.73 -5.39
N GLU A 97 7.39 17.72 -4.35
CA GLU A 97 8.50 16.80 -4.18
C GLU A 97 8.05 15.61 -3.34
N GLN A 98 8.18 14.40 -3.88
CA GLN A 98 7.70 13.17 -3.25
C GLN A 98 8.84 12.40 -2.60
N GLU A 99 8.59 11.79 -1.45
CA GLU A 99 9.48 10.84 -0.79
C GLU A 99 10.93 11.35 -0.59
N VAL A 100 11.08 12.57 -0.08
CA VAL A 100 12.39 13.23 0.07
C VAL A 100 13.02 13.00 1.44
N TYR A 101 14.34 12.77 1.47
CA TYR A 101 15.10 12.63 2.71
C TYR A 101 15.54 13.98 3.27
N LEU A 102 15.55 14.09 4.61
CA LEU A 102 16.18 15.20 5.31
C LEU A 102 17.71 15.16 5.18
N ARG A 103 18.28 16.32 4.88
CA ARG A 103 19.69 16.53 4.55
C ARG A 103 20.26 17.72 5.32
N ASP A 104 21.58 17.73 5.44
CA ASP A 104 22.31 18.90 5.92
C ASP A 104 22.52 19.91 4.79
N GLU A 105 23.11 21.06 5.14
CA GLU A 105 23.47 22.14 4.22
C GLU A 105 24.42 21.72 3.10
N ASN A 106 25.15 20.61 3.27
CA ASN A 106 26.06 20.02 2.28
C ASN A 106 25.35 18.94 1.43
N GLY A 107 24.07 18.69 1.68
CA GLY A 107 23.24 17.73 0.97
C GLY A 107 23.41 16.28 1.39
N LYS A 108 24.13 16.01 2.49
CA LYS A 108 24.25 14.67 3.04
C LYS A 108 23.00 14.33 3.84
N VAL A 109 22.52 13.09 3.71
CA VAL A 109 21.37 12.61 4.50
C VAL A 109 21.74 12.61 5.98
N VAL A 110 20.93 13.28 6.79
CA VAL A 110 21.10 13.31 8.24
C VAL A 110 20.29 12.17 8.84
N LYS A 111 20.93 11.47 9.77
CA LYS A 111 20.35 10.35 10.49
C LYS A 111 20.02 10.78 11.91
N ASP A 112 18.97 10.19 12.45
CA ASP A 112 18.62 10.34 13.85
C ASP A 112 19.77 9.85 14.73
N PRO A 113 20.30 10.67 15.65
CA PRO A 113 21.41 10.27 16.51
C PRO A 113 21.05 9.11 17.46
N GLU A 114 19.78 8.91 17.80
CA GLU A 114 19.37 7.83 18.69
C GLU A 114 19.26 6.48 17.98
N THR A 115 18.69 6.47 16.77
CA THR A 115 18.36 5.22 16.06
C THR A 115 19.30 4.90 14.90
N GLY A 116 20.05 5.89 14.39
CA GLY A 116 20.87 5.75 13.18
C GLY A 116 20.06 5.70 11.88
N GLU A 117 18.74 5.92 11.95
CA GLU A 117 17.83 5.88 10.80
C GLU A 117 17.65 7.26 10.16
N ALA A 118 17.44 7.30 8.86
CA ALA A 118 17.09 8.52 8.14
C ALA A 118 15.58 8.78 8.20
N ARG A 119 15.16 10.03 7.94
CA ARG A 119 13.75 10.40 7.78
C ARG A 119 13.46 10.78 6.34
N ARG A 120 12.49 10.08 5.75
CA ARG A 120 11.86 10.38 4.46
C ARG A 120 10.50 11.03 4.72
N ILE A 121 10.20 12.12 4.05
CA ILE A 121 8.93 12.85 4.12
C ILE A 121 8.14 12.55 2.84
N ASP A 122 6.85 12.26 2.97
CA ASP A 122 6.02 11.84 1.84
C ASP A 122 5.86 12.95 0.79
N PHE A 123 5.54 14.18 1.22
CA PHE A 123 5.41 15.32 0.32
C PHE A 123 6.04 16.60 0.89
N ILE A 124 6.83 17.29 0.06
CA ILE A 124 7.26 18.66 0.28
C ILE A 124 6.73 19.52 -0.86
N ILE A 125 6.04 20.60 -0.50
CA ILE A 125 5.57 21.60 -1.47
C ILE A 125 6.57 22.73 -1.48
N THR A 126 7.04 23.10 -2.68
CA THR A 126 7.92 24.25 -2.88
C THR A 126 7.30 25.26 -3.83
N LYS A 127 7.69 26.52 -3.67
CA LYS A 127 7.39 27.61 -4.61
C LYS A 127 8.59 28.54 -4.64
N ASP A 128 9.02 28.92 -5.83
CA ASP A 128 10.16 29.83 -6.04
C ASP A 128 11.44 29.42 -5.27
N GLY A 129 11.71 28.10 -5.25
CA GLY A 129 12.88 27.55 -4.57
C GLY A 129 12.81 27.59 -3.03
N LYS A 130 11.62 27.73 -2.45
CA LYS A 130 11.39 27.72 -1.00
C LYS A 130 10.35 26.67 -0.64
N VAL A 131 10.55 26.00 0.49
CA VAL A 131 9.53 25.11 1.05
C VAL A 131 8.38 25.95 1.59
N VAL A 132 7.16 25.61 1.19
CA VAL A 132 5.92 26.21 1.69
C VAL A 132 5.13 25.25 2.58
N LYS A 133 5.30 23.94 2.39
CA LYS A 133 4.58 22.92 3.17
C LYS A 133 5.33 21.59 3.24
N SER A 134 5.13 20.87 4.33
CA SER A 134 5.64 19.51 4.54
C SER A 134 4.49 18.62 5.03
N ILE A 135 4.29 17.46 4.41
CA ILE A 135 3.13 16.60 4.65
C ILE A 135 3.55 15.15 4.76
N GLU A 136 3.00 14.46 5.77
CA GLU A 136 3.04 13.01 5.93
C GLU A 136 1.62 12.45 5.80
N VAL A 137 1.44 11.41 5.00
CA VAL A 137 0.16 10.75 4.79
C VAL A 137 0.07 9.47 5.62
N THR A 138 -1.04 9.28 6.32
CA THR A 138 -1.21 8.09 7.15
C THR A 138 -2.68 7.70 7.34
N SER A 139 -2.91 6.52 7.93
CA SER A 139 -4.26 6.07 8.26
C SER A 139 -4.82 6.85 9.45
N LYS A 140 -6.15 6.85 9.62
CA LYS A 140 -6.82 7.60 10.70
C LYS A 140 -6.31 7.31 12.10
N THR A 141 -5.88 6.09 12.37
CA THR A 141 -5.55 5.62 13.72
C THR A 141 -4.06 5.41 13.96
N ALA A 142 -3.22 5.55 12.93
CA ALA A 142 -1.77 5.37 13.09
C ALA A 142 -1.16 6.46 13.98
N SER A 143 -0.47 6.04 15.05
CA SER A 143 0.35 6.93 15.86
C SER A 143 1.58 7.37 15.08
N LYS A 144 1.92 8.65 15.20
CA LYS A 144 3.06 9.28 14.52
C LYS A 144 4.03 9.96 15.49
N GLU A 145 3.84 9.79 16.80
CA GLU A 145 4.64 10.46 17.84
C GLU A 145 6.13 10.13 17.71
N VAL A 146 6.47 8.85 17.53
CA VAL A 146 7.87 8.41 17.37
C VAL A 146 8.50 8.98 16.10
N GLN A 147 7.73 9.08 15.01
CA GLN A 147 8.24 9.65 13.76
C GLN A 147 8.44 11.16 13.87
N THR A 148 7.52 11.87 14.53
CA THR A 148 7.66 13.31 14.81
C THR A 148 8.85 13.59 15.73
N ALA A 149 9.07 12.77 16.77
CA ALA A 149 10.22 12.91 17.66
C ALA A 149 11.54 12.69 16.91
N LYS A 150 11.61 11.64 16.09
CA LYS A 150 12.75 11.35 15.21
C LYS A 150 13.06 12.51 14.27
N GLU A 151 12.03 13.05 13.63
CA GLU A 151 12.17 14.21 12.74
C GLU A 151 12.72 15.42 13.49
N ASN A 152 12.18 15.75 14.67
CA ASN A 152 12.67 16.88 15.47
C ASN A 152 14.17 16.72 15.81
N ARG A 153 14.62 15.54 16.25
CA ARG A 153 16.05 15.30 16.52
C ARG A 153 16.93 15.45 15.29
N ILE A 154 16.46 14.97 14.13
CA ILE A 154 17.17 15.15 12.85
C ILE A 154 17.27 16.63 12.49
N ARG A 155 16.19 17.39 12.65
CA ARG A 155 16.14 18.84 12.38
C ARG A 155 17.06 19.62 13.33
N GLU A 156 17.09 19.26 14.61
CA GLU A 156 18.01 19.80 15.62
C GLU A 156 19.48 19.49 15.30
N SER A 157 19.74 18.34 14.69
CA SER A 157 21.08 17.91 14.25
C SER A 157 21.52 18.49 12.89
N GLY A 158 20.78 19.48 12.36
CA GLY A 158 21.11 20.13 11.09
C GLY A 158 20.48 19.51 9.85
N GLY A 159 19.61 18.50 9.99
CA GLY A 159 18.84 17.89 8.91
C GLY A 159 17.73 18.79 8.38
N ASN A 160 18.09 20.00 7.95
CA ASN A 160 17.17 21.07 7.64
C ASN A 160 16.87 21.30 6.16
N TYR A 161 17.41 20.48 5.29
CA TYR A 161 17.32 20.62 3.85
C TYR A 161 16.67 19.40 3.21
N ILE A 162 16.10 19.60 2.02
CA ILE A 162 15.75 18.51 1.10
C ILE A 162 16.45 18.75 -0.23
N LYS A 163 16.50 17.71 -1.05
CA LYS A 163 16.94 17.82 -2.44
C LYS A 163 15.70 17.82 -3.32
N ASP A 164 15.47 18.89 -4.08
CA ASP A 164 14.34 18.98 -5.01
C ASP A 164 14.57 18.08 -6.24
N SER A 165 13.54 17.96 -7.08
CA SER A 165 13.54 17.20 -8.33
C SER A 165 14.60 17.67 -9.34
N ASN A 166 15.01 18.93 -9.26
CA ASN A 166 16.08 19.52 -10.06
C ASN A 166 17.48 19.26 -9.48
N GLY A 167 17.56 18.70 -8.28
CA GLY A 167 18.78 18.40 -7.57
C GLY A 167 19.35 19.55 -6.72
N ASN A 168 18.61 20.65 -6.55
CA ASN A 168 18.97 21.74 -5.67
C ASN A 168 18.71 21.39 -4.20
N LEU A 169 19.54 21.92 -3.31
CA LEU A 169 19.25 21.88 -1.88
C LEU A 169 18.34 23.05 -1.51
N VAL A 170 17.21 22.72 -0.88
CA VAL A 170 16.22 23.68 -0.43
C VAL A 170 16.07 23.55 1.08
N GLU A 171 16.26 24.66 1.79
CA GLU A 171 16.06 24.71 3.24
C GLU A 171 14.56 24.63 3.55
N ILE A 172 14.19 23.79 4.51
CA ILE A 172 12.88 23.83 5.15
C ILE A 172 12.97 24.79 6.34
N PRO A 173 12.25 25.93 6.32
CA PRO A 173 12.23 26.88 7.43
C PRO A 173 11.85 26.26 8.77
N LYS A 174 12.39 26.79 9.88
CA LYS A 174 12.15 26.26 11.24
C LYS A 174 10.68 26.27 11.66
N ASN A 175 9.89 27.21 11.15
CA ASN A 175 8.47 27.34 11.43
C ASN A 175 7.60 26.37 10.62
N ILE A 176 8.15 25.73 9.58
CA ILE A 176 7.44 24.68 8.84
C ILE A 176 7.66 23.35 9.55
N LYS A 177 6.57 22.77 10.03
CA LYS A 177 6.50 21.43 10.59
C LYS A 177 5.75 20.52 9.65
N THR A 178 6.08 19.23 9.66
CA THR A 178 5.36 18.24 8.87
C THR A 178 3.94 18.06 9.41
N GLU A 179 2.97 18.40 8.58
CA GLU A 179 1.55 18.19 8.85
C GLU A 179 1.19 16.72 8.60
N ILE A 180 0.37 16.14 9.47
CA ILE A 180 -0.05 14.75 9.31
C ILE A 180 -1.45 14.72 8.72
N TRP A 181 -1.55 14.30 7.46
CA TRP A 181 -2.79 14.13 6.73
C TRP A 181 -3.30 12.71 6.89
N ARG A 182 -4.46 12.57 7.54
CA ARG A 182 -5.09 11.27 7.79
C ARG A 182 -6.12 10.94 6.72
N ARG A 183 -6.05 9.74 6.16
CA ARG A 183 -6.97 9.20 5.16
C ARG A 183 -7.47 7.82 5.61
N GLU A 184 -8.61 7.39 5.05
CA GLU A 184 -9.08 6.00 5.18
C GLU A 184 -8.16 5.05 4.43
#